data_AF-A0A072NU28-F1
#
_entry.id   AF-A0A072NU28-F1
#
_cell.length_a   1.000
_cell.length_b   1.000
_cell.length_c   1.000
_cell.angle_alpha   90.00
_cell.angle_beta   90.00
_cell.angle_gamma   90.00
#
_symmetry.space_group_name_H-M   'P 1'
#
loop_
_entity.id
_entity.type
_entity.pdbx_description
1 polymer ?
#
loop_
_entity_poly.entity_id
_entity_poly.type
_entity_poly.pdbx_seq_one_letter_code
_entity_poly.pdbx_strand_id
1 'polypeptide(L)'
;MPASLKFELKLQDVITRCCIAASQNGLRVMTLDQERSLDTLLSLFQAQIVTISLDHPSSKHLCPTPKFLLYIADNFKVHDQFYVRVATLYVQSFILFKAPASQDPQSLYDLCVSACQVVESFEILEKSGTMNLPASGMYAYYNIMLPCHVLLRLLKTSFSTFVDVERAKAALFLGISLHKRMSLQNDDLPARNGAALTNLWNSSRAFKKPNGSEAVGLRVRSRLLGSILLDGVLWWREEHGAMMGVYAPPLSEPNDETQRNDDANGLPLSDASTNGIIKQDFSTFLDDPMLIEFGWSIGDDIFSPAWADATIAPL
;
A
#
# COMPACT_ATOMS: atom_id res chain seq x y z
N MET A 1 -10.52 27.80 -5.68
CA MET A 1 -9.63 26.73 -5.17
C MET A 1 -8.27 27.33 -4.78
N PRO A 2 -7.80 27.14 -3.54
CA PRO A 2 -6.49 27.61 -3.06
C PRO A 2 -5.31 27.08 -3.90
N ALA A 3 -4.19 27.81 -3.94
CA ALA A 3 -3.03 27.45 -4.75
C ALA A 3 -2.37 26.12 -4.32
N SER A 4 -2.27 25.87 -3.02
CA SER A 4 -1.77 24.61 -2.44
C SER A 4 -2.63 23.42 -2.85
N LEU A 5 -3.97 23.58 -2.79
CA LEU A 5 -4.89 22.51 -3.19
C LEU A 5 -4.81 22.23 -4.70
N LYS A 6 -4.63 23.26 -5.54
CA LYS A 6 -4.37 23.06 -6.98
C LYS A 6 -3.06 22.31 -7.22
N PHE A 7 -2.03 22.58 -6.42
CA PHE A 7 -0.74 21.90 -6.51
C PHE A 7 -0.85 20.43 -6.12
N GLU A 8 -1.49 20.14 -4.99
CA GLU A 8 -1.80 18.78 -4.55
C GLU A 8 -2.60 18.01 -5.60
N LEU A 9 -3.65 18.62 -6.15
CA LEU A 9 -4.49 17.98 -7.17
C LEU A 9 -3.70 17.64 -8.44
N LYS A 10 -2.74 18.47 -8.85
CA LYS A 10 -1.85 18.18 -9.99
C LYS A 10 -0.95 16.98 -9.71
N LEU A 11 -0.43 16.85 -8.49
CA LEU A 11 0.37 15.68 -8.11
C LEU A 11 -0.48 14.41 -8.07
N GLN A 12 -1.70 14.49 -7.54
CA GLN A 12 -2.65 13.37 -7.55
C GLN A 12 -3.08 12.97 -8.97
N ASP A 13 -3.23 13.91 -9.89
CA ASP A 13 -3.45 13.63 -11.31
C ASP A 13 -2.30 12.81 -11.93
N VAL A 14 -1.05 13.21 -11.65
CA VAL A 14 0.14 12.47 -12.11
C VAL A 14 0.15 11.04 -11.57
N ILE A 15 -0.12 10.87 -10.28
CA ILE A 15 -0.22 9.54 -9.64
C ILE A 15 -1.32 8.71 -10.31
N THR A 16 -2.50 9.30 -10.54
CA THR A 16 -3.64 8.61 -11.15
C THR A 16 -3.30 8.15 -12.57
N ARG A 17 -2.70 9.01 -13.39
CA ARG A 17 -2.24 8.65 -14.74
C ARG A 17 -1.13 7.61 -14.71
N CYS A 18 -0.23 7.66 -13.74
CA CYS A 18 0.78 6.62 -13.52
C CYS A 18 0.15 5.26 -13.22
N CYS A 19 -0.81 5.22 -12.30
CA CYS A 19 -1.58 4.01 -11.97
C CYS A 19 -2.29 3.42 -13.20
N ILE A 20 -2.93 4.26 -14.01
CA ILE A 20 -3.61 3.83 -15.25
C ILE A 20 -2.59 3.25 -16.24
N ALA A 21 -1.51 3.96 -16.52
CA ALA A 21 -0.48 3.53 -17.46
C ALA A 21 0.21 2.23 -16.99
N ALA A 22 0.53 2.13 -15.69
CA ALA A 22 1.10 0.93 -15.10
C ALA A 22 0.13 -0.26 -15.24
N SER A 23 -1.15 -0.07 -14.95
CA SER A 23 -2.19 -1.09 -15.14
C SER A 23 -2.24 -1.59 -16.59
N GLN A 24 -2.28 -0.67 -17.55
CA GLN A 24 -2.30 -0.96 -18.99
C GLN A 24 -1.03 -1.66 -19.47
N ASN A 25 0.12 -1.39 -18.83
CA ASN A 25 1.38 -2.08 -19.12
C ASN A 25 1.35 -3.56 -18.72
N GLY A 26 0.46 -3.98 -17.81
CA GLY A 26 0.24 -5.39 -17.46
C GLY A 26 0.94 -5.84 -16.18
N LEU A 27 0.65 -5.22 -15.03
CA LEU A 27 1.34 -5.49 -13.77
C LEU A 27 1.24 -6.92 -13.21
N ARG A 28 0.23 -7.72 -13.60
CA ARG A 28 0.03 -9.06 -13.02
C ARG A 28 1.09 -10.05 -13.46
N VAL A 29 1.42 -10.05 -14.75
CA VAL A 29 2.46 -10.87 -15.37
C VAL A 29 3.10 -10.00 -16.43
N MET A 30 4.39 -9.68 -16.23
CA MET A 30 5.14 -8.83 -17.16
C MET A 30 6.15 -9.64 -17.94
N THR A 31 6.20 -9.41 -19.25
CA THR A 31 7.33 -9.81 -20.09
C THR A 31 8.52 -8.87 -19.86
N LEU A 32 9.71 -9.26 -20.33
CA LEU A 32 10.90 -8.40 -20.26
C LEU A 32 10.68 -7.05 -20.98
N ASP A 33 9.91 -7.04 -22.07
CA ASP A 33 9.55 -5.81 -22.78
C ASP A 33 8.65 -4.91 -21.94
N GLN A 34 7.65 -5.49 -21.25
CA GLN A 34 6.78 -4.77 -20.34
C GLN A 34 7.55 -4.22 -19.12
N GLU A 35 8.56 -4.94 -18.63
CA GLU A 35 9.43 -4.44 -17.55
C GLU A 35 10.26 -3.23 -17.99
N ARG A 36 10.82 -3.25 -19.19
CA ARG A 36 11.54 -2.10 -19.77
C ARG A 36 10.61 -0.92 -20.07
N SER A 37 9.42 -1.21 -20.56
CA SER A 37 8.35 -0.23 -20.75
C SER A 37 7.96 0.42 -19.42
N LEU A 38 7.86 -0.36 -18.35
CA LEU A 38 7.58 0.16 -17.01
C LEU A 38 8.66 1.15 -16.56
N ASP A 39 9.95 0.83 -16.71
CA ASP A 39 11.04 1.76 -16.34
C ASP A 39 10.92 3.11 -17.08
N THR A 40 10.56 3.07 -18.36
CA THR A 40 10.32 4.28 -19.17
C THR A 40 9.12 5.08 -18.65
N LEU A 41 8.01 4.41 -18.32
CA LEU A 41 6.83 5.04 -17.73
C LEU A 41 7.15 5.69 -16.38
N LEU A 42 7.86 4.99 -15.49
CA LEU A 42 8.21 5.52 -14.17
C LEU A 42 9.10 6.76 -14.30
N SER A 43 10.10 6.72 -15.19
CA SER A 43 10.97 7.86 -15.49
C SER A 43 10.18 9.07 -16.01
N LEU A 44 9.22 8.84 -16.91
CA LEU A 44 8.33 9.89 -17.44
C LEU A 44 7.51 10.56 -16.33
N PHE A 45 6.88 9.77 -15.45
CA PHE A 45 6.04 10.32 -14.38
C PHE A 45 6.87 10.99 -13.27
N GLN A 46 8.07 10.49 -12.97
CA GLN A 46 9.01 11.19 -12.09
C GLN A 46 9.40 12.55 -12.66
N ALA A 47 9.71 12.64 -13.96
CA ALA A 47 10.01 13.92 -14.61
C ALA A 47 8.81 14.90 -14.52
N GLN A 48 7.57 14.41 -14.65
CA GLN A 48 6.38 15.25 -14.47
C GLN A 48 6.24 15.79 -13.05
N ILE A 49 6.51 14.97 -12.02
CA ILE A 49 6.50 15.42 -10.61
C ILE A 49 7.54 16.53 -10.41
N VAL A 50 8.74 16.36 -10.94
CA VAL A 50 9.81 17.37 -10.86
C VAL A 50 9.37 18.67 -11.54
N THR A 51 8.83 18.61 -12.76
CA THR A 51 8.34 19.79 -13.48
C THR A 51 7.26 20.53 -12.69
N ILE A 52 6.26 19.81 -12.15
CA ILE A 52 5.20 20.41 -11.33
C ILE A 52 5.77 21.07 -10.08
N SER A 53 6.75 20.44 -9.45
CA SER A 53 7.42 20.97 -8.26
C SER A 53 8.18 22.27 -8.57
N LEU A 54 8.85 22.34 -9.72
CA LEU A 54 9.56 23.54 -10.19
C LEU A 54 8.61 24.68 -10.58
N ASP A 55 7.44 24.35 -11.12
CA ASP A 55 6.41 25.31 -11.53
C ASP A 55 5.61 25.93 -10.37
N HIS A 56 5.85 25.48 -9.13
CA HIS A 56 5.16 25.98 -7.94
C HIS A 56 5.41 27.50 -7.77
N PRO A 57 4.40 28.33 -7.43
CA PRO A 57 4.56 29.78 -7.33
C PRO A 57 5.67 30.23 -6.37
N SER A 58 5.89 29.49 -5.28
CA SER A 58 7.00 29.75 -4.33
C SER A 58 8.39 29.47 -4.91
N SER A 59 8.48 28.73 -6.03
CA SER A 59 9.71 28.45 -6.79
C SER A 59 10.02 29.54 -7.84
N LYS A 60 8.98 30.27 -8.30
CA LYS A 60 9.08 31.21 -9.44
C LYS A 60 9.79 32.55 -9.15
N HIS A 61 10.28 32.78 -7.94
CA HIS A 61 10.98 34.02 -7.59
C HIS A 61 12.52 33.96 -7.62
N LEU A 62 13.17 32.85 -8.01
CA LEU A 62 14.62 32.78 -7.97
C LEU A 62 15.33 32.23 -9.22
N CYS A 63 16.44 32.89 -9.54
CA CYS A 63 17.39 32.66 -10.62
C CYS A 63 18.14 31.30 -10.50
N PRO A 64 18.51 30.63 -11.61
CA PRO A 64 19.14 29.31 -11.55
C PRO A 64 20.65 29.44 -11.24
N THR A 65 21.04 29.13 -10.00
CA THR A 65 22.45 28.88 -9.63
C THR A 65 22.53 27.65 -8.71
N PRO A 66 23.67 26.96 -8.55
CA PRO A 66 23.73 25.69 -7.78
C PRO A 66 23.31 25.77 -6.30
N LYS A 67 23.22 26.98 -5.71
CA LYS A 67 22.61 27.22 -4.37
C LYS A 67 21.08 27.17 -4.36
N PHE A 68 20.45 27.04 -5.52
CA PHE A 68 19.00 27.07 -5.78
C PHE A 68 18.26 25.86 -5.20
N LEU A 69 18.86 24.67 -5.22
CA LEU A 69 18.25 23.48 -4.61
C LEU A 69 18.13 23.60 -3.08
N LEU A 70 19.03 24.36 -2.44
CA LEU A 70 18.99 24.61 -1.00
C LEU A 70 17.97 25.71 -0.66
N TYR A 71 17.88 26.78 -1.47
CA TYR A 71 16.96 27.90 -1.21
C TYR A 71 15.49 27.61 -1.53
N ILE A 72 15.20 26.76 -2.54
CA ILE A 72 13.82 26.29 -2.77
C ILE A 72 13.32 25.54 -1.54
N ALA A 73 14.18 24.78 -0.84
CA ALA A 73 13.79 24.07 0.38
C ALA A 73 13.36 25.03 1.51
N ASP A 74 13.89 26.25 1.56
CA ASP A 74 13.58 27.22 2.62
C ASP A 74 12.24 27.97 2.42
N ASN A 75 11.73 28.08 1.18
CA ASN A 75 10.45 28.77 0.88
C ASN A 75 9.33 27.82 0.41
N PHE A 76 9.65 26.56 0.15
CA PHE A 76 8.68 25.52 -0.14
C PHE A 76 8.06 25.04 1.17
N LYS A 77 6.73 25.14 1.29
CA LYS A 77 6.06 24.76 2.53
C LYS A 77 6.30 23.28 2.80
N VAL A 78 6.57 22.94 4.07
CA VAL A 78 6.74 21.55 4.54
C VAL A 78 5.61 20.63 4.03
N HIS A 79 4.40 21.17 3.97
CA HIS A 79 3.20 20.50 3.44
C HIS A 79 3.28 20.20 1.94
N ASP A 80 3.72 21.16 1.12
CA ASP A 80 3.86 20.94 -0.33
C ASP A 80 5.00 19.94 -0.61
N GLN A 81 6.07 19.98 0.19
CA GLN A 81 7.17 19.01 0.13
C GLN A 81 6.75 17.59 0.47
N PHE A 82 5.85 17.44 1.43
CA PHE A 82 5.26 16.16 1.76
C PHE A 82 4.55 15.54 0.55
N TYR A 83 3.71 16.29 -0.17
CA TYR A 83 3.01 15.76 -1.35
C TYR A 83 3.92 15.37 -2.50
N VAL A 84 5.00 16.13 -2.73
CA VAL A 84 6.00 15.76 -3.74
C VAL A 84 6.66 14.44 -3.38
N ARG A 85 7.07 14.27 -2.11
CA ARG A 85 7.66 13.02 -1.61
C ARG A 85 6.68 11.84 -1.74
N VAL A 86 5.41 12.04 -1.40
CA VAL A 86 4.35 11.04 -1.57
C VAL A 86 4.20 10.65 -3.05
N ALA A 87 4.10 11.61 -3.95
CA ALA A 87 3.97 11.34 -5.38
C ALA A 87 5.18 10.57 -5.93
N THR A 88 6.39 10.96 -5.52
CA THR A 88 7.62 10.27 -5.91
C THR A 88 7.65 8.83 -5.39
N LEU A 89 7.32 8.61 -4.12
CA LEU A 89 7.21 7.27 -3.53
C LEU A 89 6.22 6.40 -4.31
N TYR A 90 5.04 6.95 -4.64
CA TYR A 90 3.98 6.22 -5.33
C TYR A 90 4.44 5.77 -6.72
N VAL A 91 5.08 6.65 -7.50
CA VAL A 91 5.62 6.28 -8.81
C VAL A 91 6.74 5.25 -8.67
N GLN A 92 7.70 5.45 -7.77
CA GLN A 92 8.82 4.52 -7.58
C GLN A 92 8.38 3.15 -7.07
N SER A 93 7.30 3.07 -6.28
CA SER A 93 6.81 1.82 -5.69
C SER A 93 6.43 0.77 -6.74
N PHE A 94 6.10 1.18 -7.96
CA PHE A 94 5.81 0.24 -9.06
C PHE A 94 7.02 -0.61 -9.47
N ILE A 95 8.26 -0.24 -9.12
CA ILE A 95 9.44 -1.08 -9.36
C ILE A 95 9.30 -2.45 -8.68
N LEU A 96 8.56 -2.55 -7.57
CA LEU A 96 8.32 -3.79 -6.83
C LEU A 96 7.50 -4.83 -7.59
N PHE A 97 6.89 -4.45 -8.72
CA PHE A 97 6.19 -5.38 -9.60
C PHE A 97 7.15 -6.11 -10.56
N LYS A 98 8.34 -5.57 -10.82
CA LYS A 98 9.33 -6.26 -11.65
C LYS A 98 9.81 -7.55 -10.97
N ALA A 99 10.31 -8.50 -11.75
CA ALA A 99 10.99 -9.66 -11.21
C ALA A 99 12.17 -9.20 -10.33
N PRO A 100 12.45 -9.87 -9.19
CA PRO A 100 13.56 -9.46 -8.31
C PRO A 100 14.91 -9.35 -9.02
N ALA A 101 15.14 -10.17 -10.04
CA ALA A 101 16.38 -10.17 -10.83
C ALA A 101 16.48 -9.02 -11.85
N SER A 102 15.39 -8.32 -12.18
CA SER A 102 15.36 -7.22 -13.15
C SER A 102 15.25 -5.84 -12.49
N GLN A 103 15.30 -5.79 -11.16
CA GLN A 103 15.31 -4.55 -10.41
C GLN A 103 16.71 -3.97 -10.33
N ASP A 104 16.81 -2.72 -10.73
CA ASP A 104 18.05 -1.96 -10.67
C ASP A 104 18.36 -1.52 -9.22
N PRO A 105 19.59 -1.74 -8.70
CA PRO A 105 19.98 -1.35 -7.35
C PRO A 105 19.75 0.12 -7.02
N GLN A 106 20.02 1.03 -7.96
CA GLN A 106 19.83 2.47 -7.73
C GLN A 106 18.34 2.79 -7.55
N SER A 107 17.47 2.17 -8.35
CA SER A 107 16.02 2.32 -8.22
C SER A 107 15.48 1.82 -6.88
N LEU A 108 16.06 0.75 -6.32
CA LEU A 108 15.74 0.26 -4.97
C LEU A 108 16.23 1.20 -3.88
N TYR A 109 17.44 1.75 -4.02
CA TYR A 109 17.97 2.77 -3.12
C TYR A 109 17.09 4.01 -3.12
N ASP A 110 16.71 4.52 -4.29
CA ASP A 110 15.88 5.72 -4.43
C ASP A 110 14.47 5.49 -3.84
N LEU A 111 13.88 4.31 -4.06
CA LEU A 111 12.62 3.91 -3.42
C LEU A 111 12.74 3.92 -1.90
N CYS A 112 13.83 3.37 -1.35
CA CYS A 112 14.09 3.36 0.08
C CYS A 112 14.20 4.79 0.65
N VAL A 113 14.95 5.65 -0.03
CA VAL A 113 15.12 7.06 0.36
C VAL A 113 13.77 7.77 0.38
N SER A 114 12.96 7.63 -0.68
CA SER A 114 11.63 8.25 -0.74
C SER A 114 10.70 7.72 0.36
N ALA A 115 10.73 6.41 0.64
CA ALA A 115 9.92 5.84 1.71
C ALA A 115 10.32 6.39 3.09
N CYS A 116 11.62 6.51 3.36
CA CYS A 116 12.12 7.16 4.58
C CYS A 116 11.65 8.62 4.67
N GLN A 117 11.82 9.40 3.59
CA GLN A 117 11.47 10.81 3.55
C GLN A 117 9.97 11.07 3.78
N VAL A 118 9.09 10.19 3.28
CA VAL A 118 7.64 10.30 3.53
C VAL A 118 7.35 10.06 5.00
N VAL A 119 7.90 9.00 5.61
CA VAL A 119 7.68 8.71 7.04
C VAL A 119 8.24 9.81 7.93
N GLU A 120 9.45 10.28 7.65
CA GLU A 120 10.09 11.42 8.34
C GLU A 120 9.26 12.71 8.20
N SER A 121 8.62 12.94 7.05
CA SER A 121 7.76 14.11 6.85
C SER A 121 6.55 14.14 7.78
N PHE A 122 5.96 13.00 8.14
CA PHE A 122 4.84 12.96 9.10
C PHE A 122 5.26 13.51 10.47
N GLU A 123 6.46 13.16 10.92
CA GLU A 123 7.03 13.66 12.18
C GLU A 123 7.25 15.18 12.14
N ILE A 124 7.75 15.69 11.02
CA ILE A 124 7.98 17.14 10.84
C ILE A 124 6.65 17.90 10.82
N LEU A 125 5.65 17.39 10.07
CA LEU A 125 4.33 18.01 9.94
C LEU A 125 3.54 18.03 11.25
N GLU A 126 3.67 16.99 12.07
CA GLU A 126 3.07 16.97 13.41
C GLU A 126 3.75 17.99 14.33
N LYS A 127 5.09 17.99 14.38
CA LYS A 127 5.86 18.93 15.20
C LYS A 127 5.66 20.39 14.79
N SER A 128 5.41 20.66 13.51
CA SER A 128 5.10 22.02 13.02
C SER A 128 3.65 22.43 13.27
N GLY A 129 2.81 21.56 13.85
CA GLY A 129 1.38 21.79 14.05
C GLY A 129 0.58 21.88 12.74
N THR A 130 1.17 21.46 11.62
CA THR A 130 0.52 21.49 10.30
C THR A 130 -0.42 20.30 10.11
N MET A 131 -0.21 19.22 10.85
CA MET A 131 -1.04 18.02 10.83
C MET A 131 -1.25 17.51 12.25
N ASN A 132 -2.47 17.04 12.51
CA ASN A 132 -2.83 16.33 13.74
C ASN A 132 -3.10 14.86 13.37
N LEU A 133 -2.22 13.94 13.77
CA LEU A 133 -2.29 12.53 13.36
C LEU A 133 -3.62 11.86 13.75
N PRO A 134 -4.09 11.90 15.01
CA PRO A 134 -5.40 11.34 15.38
C PRO A 134 -6.58 11.92 14.60
N ALA A 135 -6.51 13.19 14.20
CA ALA A 135 -7.56 13.86 13.44
C ALA A 135 -7.37 13.73 11.91
N SER A 136 -6.34 13.03 11.45
CA SER A 136 -6.04 12.90 10.02
C SER A 136 -6.91 11.83 9.38
N GLY A 137 -7.42 12.10 8.18
CA GLY A 137 -8.27 11.17 7.45
C GLY A 137 -7.51 9.99 6.81
N MET A 138 -8.25 9.12 6.13
CA MET A 138 -7.73 7.92 5.47
C MET A 138 -6.55 8.18 4.52
N TYR A 139 -6.51 9.35 3.89
CA TYR A 139 -5.40 9.74 3.02
C TYR A 139 -4.06 9.74 3.76
N ALA A 140 -3.99 10.35 4.94
CA ALA A 140 -2.78 10.37 5.75
C ALA A 140 -2.39 8.95 6.20
N TYR A 141 -3.38 8.16 6.63
CA TYR A 141 -3.19 6.78 7.03
C TYR A 141 -2.52 5.93 5.92
N TYR A 142 -3.04 5.95 4.70
CA TYR A 142 -2.44 5.23 3.57
C TYR A 142 -1.01 5.68 3.25
N ASN A 143 -0.74 6.98 3.39
CA ASN A 143 0.58 7.57 3.15
C ASN A 143 1.61 7.24 4.24
N ILE A 144 1.20 6.78 5.43
CA ILE A 144 2.11 6.18 6.43
C ILE A 144 2.25 4.67 6.17
N MET A 145 1.15 3.99 5.87
CA MET A 145 1.12 2.55 5.64
C MET A 145 2.04 2.11 4.50
N LEU A 146 1.92 2.72 3.32
CA LEU A 146 2.64 2.32 2.12
C LEU A 146 4.16 2.32 2.33
N PRO A 147 4.80 3.43 2.75
CA PRO A 147 6.24 3.41 2.96
C PRO A 147 6.68 2.41 4.03
N CYS A 148 5.88 2.17 5.09
CA CYS A 148 6.23 1.14 6.08
C CYS A 148 6.30 -0.26 5.46
N HIS A 149 5.36 -0.62 4.58
CA HIS A 149 5.36 -1.91 3.89
C HIS A 149 6.48 -2.03 2.85
N VAL A 150 6.79 -0.93 2.16
CA VAL A 150 7.96 -0.84 1.27
C VAL A 150 9.24 -1.08 2.07
N LEU A 151 9.47 -0.31 3.14
CA LEU A 151 10.67 -0.41 3.99
C LEU A 151 10.81 -1.81 4.59
N LEU A 152 9.72 -2.37 5.12
CA LEU A 152 9.72 -3.72 5.67
C LEU A 152 10.17 -4.76 4.65
N ARG A 153 9.66 -4.71 3.40
CA ARG A 153 10.09 -5.61 2.33
C ARG A 153 11.56 -5.43 1.98
N LEU A 154 12.01 -4.18 1.81
CA LEU A 154 13.40 -3.88 1.46
C LEU A 154 14.37 -4.40 2.53
N LEU A 155 14.04 -4.19 3.81
CA LEU A 155 14.85 -4.62 4.95
C LEU A 155 14.86 -6.14 5.17
N LYS A 156 13.76 -6.83 4.84
CA LYS A 156 13.57 -8.26 5.18
C LYS A 156 13.94 -9.22 4.05
N THR A 157 14.39 -8.72 2.91
CA THR A 157 14.79 -9.50 1.74
C THR A 157 16.23 -9.19 1.33
N SER A 158 16.71 -9.86 0.29
CA SER A 158 18.00 -9.56 -0.34
C SER A 158 18.17 -8.12 -0.78
N PHE A 159 17.11 -7.32 -0.89
CA PHE A 159 17.22 -5.89 -1.22
C PHE A 159 17.91 -5.04 -0.17
N SER A 160 18.03 -5.54 1.06
CA SER A 160 18.76 -4.89 2.15
C SER A 160 20.21 -4.57 1.78
N THR A 161 20.82 -5.30 0.83
CA THR A 161 22.19 -5.04 0.35
C THR A 161 22.34 -3.78 -0.48
N PHE A 162 21.23 -3.21 -0.98
CA PHE A 162 21.24 -2.04 -1.88
C PHE A 162 20.77 -0.75 -1.21
N VAL A 163 20.44 -0.79 0.09
CA VAL A 163 19.80 0.33 0.79
C VAL A 163 20.56 0.70 2.07
N ASP A 164 20.33 1.91 2.56
CA ASP A 164 20.78 2.32 3.91
C ASP A 164 19.90 1.64 4.96
N VAL A 165 20.34 0.48 5.44
CA VAL A 165 19.62 -0.37 6.40
C VAL A 165 19.33 0.36 7.70
N GLU A 166 20.28 1.15 8.21
CA GLU A 166 20.12 1.83 9.50
C GLU A 166 19.06 2.93 9.41
N ARG A 167 19.12 3.77 8.37
CA ARG A 167 18.08 4.79 8.16
C ARG A 167 16.72 4.16 7.88
N ALA A 168 16.67 3.15 7.02
CA ALA A 168 15.42 2.46 6.67
C ALA A 168 14.75 1.82 7.89
N LYS A 169 15.54 1.19 8.76
CA LYS A 169 15.06 0.61 10.01
C LYS A 169 14.55 1.68 10.96
N ALA A 170 15.30 2.78 11.15
CA ALA A 170 14.85 3.90 11.98
C ALA A 170 13.52 4.50 11.47
N ALA A 171 13.40 4.69 10.15
CA ALA A 171 12.17 5.15 9.52
C ALA A 171 11.00 4.15 9.71
N LEU A 172 11.23 2.84 9.55
CA LEU A 172 10.19 1.83 9.79
C LEU A 172 9.66 1.90 11.23
N PHE A 173 10.53 2.00 12.22
CA PHE A 173 10.11 2.11 13.63
C PHE A 173 9.42 3.43 13.95
N LEU A 174 9.85 4.54 13.33
CA LEU A 174 9.11 5.80 13.38
C LEU A 174 7.70 5.61 12.80
N GLY A 175 7.58 4.94 11.65
CA GLY A 175 6.31 4.57 11.03
C GLY A 175 5.39 3.76 11.93
N ILE A 176 5.91 2.73 12.62
CA ILE A 176 5.16 1.96 13.62
C ILE A 176 4.70 2.87 14.78
N SER A 177 5.54 3.78 15.25
CA SER A 177 5.16 4.74 16.28
C SER A 177 4.12 5.75 15.82
N LEU A 178 4.14 6.16 14.54
CA LEU A 178 3.15 7.05 13.95
C LEU A 178 1.76 6.40 13.90
N HIS A 179 1.68 5.10 13.58
CA HIS A 179 0.44 4.34 13.62
C HIS A 179 -0.18 4.32 15.03
N LYS A 180 0.65 4.17 16.08
CA LYS A 180 0.18 4.25 17.47
C LYS A 180 -0.38 5.63 17.84
N ARG A 181 0.21 6.70 17.31
CA ARG A 181 -0.26 8.07 17.52
C ARG A 181 -1.51 8.43 16.73
N MET A 182 -1.70 7.80 15.57
CA MET A 182 -2.89 7.98 14.74
C MET A 182 -4.11 7.22 15.28
N SER A 183 -3.88 6.17 16.07
CA SER A 183 -4.94 5.37 16.70
C SER A 183 -5.75 6.19 17.71
N LEU A 184 -7.08 6.12 17.59
CA LEU A 184 -8.07 6.73 18.49
C LEU A 184 -8.60 5.74 19.52
N GLN A 185 -8.58 4.45 19.20
CA GLN A 185 -9.06 3.40 20.09
C GLN A 185 -8.27 2.10 19.89
N ASN A 186 -8.32 1.23 20.91
CA ASN A 186 -7.74 -0.11 20.77
C ASN A 186 -8.37 -0.84 19.58
N ASP A 187 -7.52 -1.54 18.82
CA ASP A 187 -7.91 -2.38 17.68
C ASP A 187 -8.52 -1.61 16.48
N ASP A 188 -8.32 -0.30 16.37
CA ASP A 188 -8.60 0.43 15.12
C ASP A 188 -7.56 0.17 14.01
N LEU A 189 -7.80 0.69 12.81
CA LEU A 189 -6.96 0.43 11.64
C LEU A 189 -5.48 0.77 11.87
N PRO A 190 -5.13 1.98 12.38
CA PRO A 190 -3.74 2.29 12.71
C PRO A 190 -3.15 1.34 13.75
N ALA A 191 -3.85 1.03 14.84
CA ALA A 191 -3.35 0.11 15.87
C ALA A 191 -3.06 -1.28 15.30
N ARG A 192 -4.01 -1.85 14.54
CA ARG A 192 -3.87 -3.17 13.91
C ARG A 192 -2.72 -3.22 12.93
N ASN A 193 -2.58 -2.19 12.08
CA ASN A 193 -1.47 -2.13 11.13
C ASN A 193 -0.10 -1.99 11.83
N GLY A 194 -0.02 -1.16 12.88
CA GLY A 194 1.20 -1.02 13.68
C GLY A 194 1.60 -2.33 14.36
N ALA A 195 0.63 -3.10 14.86
CA ALA A 195 0.85 -4.43 15.42
C ALA A 195 1.32 -5.42 14.35
N ALA A 196 0.68 -5.44 13.17
CA ALA A 196 1.06 -6.31 12.06
C ALA A 196 2.49 -6.06 11.58
N LEU A 197 2.88 -4.79 11.39
CA LEU A 197 4.25 -4.40 11.05
C LEU A 197 5.26 -4.85 12.10
N THR A 198 4.92 -4.71 13.40
CA THR A 198 5.78 -5.16 14.51
C THR A 198 5.97 -6.67 14.49
N ASN A 199 4.89 -7.42 14.28
CA ASN A 199 4.91 -8.88 14.20
C ASN A 199 5.77 -9.37 13.02
N LEU A 200 5.55 -8.80 11.83
CA LEU A 200 6.34 -9.13 10.64
C LEU A 200 7.82 -8.75 10.76
N TRP A 201 8.13 -7.65 11.44
CA TRP A 201 9.51 -7.27 11.69
C TRP A 201 10.24 -8.33 12.52
N ASN A 202 9.61 -8.82 13.59
CA ASN A 202 10.17 -9.81 14.50
C ASN A 202 10.14 -11.25 13.94
N SER A 203 9.38 -11.46 12.87
CA SER A 203 9.30 -12.74 12.18
C SER A 203 10.60 -13.16 11.50
N SER A 204 10.99 -14.42 11.66
CA SER A 204 12.04 -15.06 10.86
C SER A 204 11.53 -15.62 9.51
N ARG A 205 10.20 -15.73 9.34
CA ARG A 205 9.49 -16.34 8.20
C ARG A 205 8.90 -15.34 7.21
N ALA A 206 8.74 -14.07 7.60
CA ALA A 206 8.24 -13.02 6.73
C ALA A 206 9.11 -12.92 5.45
N PHE A 207 8.44 -12.95 4.30
CA PHE A 207 9.06 -12.98 2.96
C PHE A 207 9.93 -14.21 2.69
N LYS A 208 9.62 -15.36 3.32
CA LYS A 208 10.29 -16.64 3.02
C LYS A 208 9.28 -17.73 2.71
N LYS A 209 9.61 -18.57 1.72
CA LYS A 209 8.86 -19.77 1.39
C LYS A 209 9.07 -20.85 2.48
N PRO A 210 8.23 -21.90 2.53
CA PRO A 210 8.39 -23.00 3.49
C PRO A 210 9.77 -23.68 3.45
N ASN A 211 10.43 -23.69 2.29
CA ASN A 211 11.78 -24.23 2.12
C ASN A 211 12.91 -23.27 2.58
N GLY A 212 12.57 -22.13 3.18
CA GLY A 212 13.51 -21.12 3.67
C GLY A 212 14.03 -20.15 2.61
N SER A 213 13.78 -20.39 1.32
CA SER A 213 14.16 -19.47 0.24
C SER A 213 13.36 -18.18 0.29
N GLU A 214 13.97 -17.07 -0.12
CA GLU A 214 13.28 -15.78 -0.12
C GLU A 214 12.14 -15.70 -1.13
N ALA A 215 11.06 -15.04 -0.73
CA ALA A 215 9.89 -14.71 -1.53
C ALA A 215 9.85 -13.20 -1.75
N VAL A 216 10.78 -12.73 -2.58
CA VAL A 216 11.07 -11.30 -2.76
C VAL A 216 9.97 -10.56 -3.55
N GLY A 217 9.46 -11.19 -4.61
CA GLY A 217 8.42 -10.61 -5.46
C GLY A 217 7.05 -10.49 -4.77
N LEU A 218 6.24 -9.56 -5.24
CA LEU A 218 4.84 -9.40 -4.80
C LEU A 218 3.99 -10.61 -5.22
N ARG A 219 3.22 -11.17 -4.30
CA ARG A 219 2.22 -12.24 -4.54
C ARG A 219 0.87 -11.65 -4.91
N VAL A 220 0.47 -10.57 -4.24
CA VAL A 220 -0.70 -9.78 -4.61
C VAL A 220 -0.29 -8.77 -5.69
N ARG A 221 -0.91 -8.81 -6.87
CA ARG A 221 -0.56 -7.92 -8.01
C ARG A 221 -1.76 -7.28 -8.71
N SER A 222 -2.96 -7.44 -8.15
CA SER A 222 -4.24 -7.05 -8.76
C SER A 222 -4.82 -5.72 -8.25
N ARG A 223 -4.05 -4.95 -7.46
CA ARG A 223 -4.57 -3.84 -6.64
C ARG A 223 -3.69 -2.57 -6.69
N LEU A 224 -2.90 -2.40 -7.76
CA LEU A 224 -1.96 -1.26 -7.92
C LEU A 224 -1.10 -1.08 -6.66
N LEU A 225 -0.91 0.13 -6.16
CA LEU A 225 -0.12 0.37 -4.95
C LEU A 225 -0.65 -0.36 -3.71
N GLY A 226 -1.96 -0.62 -3.65
CA GLY A 226 -2.58 -1.44 -2.62
C GLY A 226 -2.07 -2.88 -2.59
N SER A 227 -1.50 -3.39 -3.69
CA SER A 227 -0.85 -4.69 -3.74
C SER A 227 0.31 -4.82 -2.75
N ILE A 228 1.08 -3.76 -2.52
CA ILE A 228 2.22 -3.79 -1.60
C ILE A 228 1.73 -3.95 -0.15
N LEU A 229 0.65 -3.25 0.20
CA LEU A 229 0.00 -3.32 1.50
C LEU A 229 -0.60 -4.71 1.73
N LEU A 230 -1.45 -5.13 0.79
CA LEU A 230 -2.16 -6.41 0.88
C LEU A 230 -1.21 -7.60 0.87
N ASP A 231 -0.07 -7.52 0.19
CA ASP A 231 0.94 -8.57 0.26
C ASP A 231 1.55 -8.69 1.66
N GLY A 232 1.89 -7.56 2.31
CA GLY A 232 2.40 -7.60 3.68
C GLY A 232 1.35 -8.09 4.68
N VAL A 233 0.10 -7.64 4.54
CA VAL A 233 -1.04 -8.18 5.28
C VAL A 233 -1.17 -9.69 5.11
N LEU A 234 -1.05 -10.19 3.87
CA LEU A 234 -1.10 -11.62 3.58
C LEU A 234 0.02 -12.38 4.30
N TRP A 235 1.25 -11.85 4.31
CA TRP A 235 2.34 -12.42 5.10
C TRP A 235 2.02 -12.46 6.60
N TRP A 236 1.41 -11.40 7.12
CA TRP A 236 1.06 -11.35 8.54
C TRP A 236 0.01 -12.38 8.90
N ARG A 237 -1.03 -12.53 8.06
CA ARG A 237 -2.13 -13.50 8.23
C ARG A 237 -1.62 -14.94 8.21
N GLU A 238 -0.77 -15.30 7.25
CA GLU A 238 -0.25 -16.66 7.13
C GLU A 238 0.68 -17.06 8.30
N GLU A 239 1.25 -16.08 8.98
CA GLU A 239 2.17 -16.33 10.09
C GLU A 239 1.50 -16.28 11.47
N HIS A 240 0.59 -15.33 11.67
CA HIS A 240 -0.01 -15.05 12.98
C HIS A 240 -1.51 -15.30 13.03
N GLY A 241 -2.16 -15.51 11.88
CA GLY A 241 -3.56 -15.90 11.76
C GLY A 241 -3.74 -17.40 11.60
N ALA A 242 -4.99 -17.86 11.67
CA ALA A 242 -5.37 -19.25 11.43
C ALA A 242 -5.65 -19.54 9.93
N MET A 243 -5.43 -18.57 9.03
CA MET A 243 -5.81 -18.65 7.62
C MET A 243 -4.58 -18.64 6.70
N MET A 244 -4.48 -19.65 5.84
CA MET A 244 -3.43 -19.79 4.83
C MET A 244 -3.96 -19.36 3.46
N GLY A 245 -3.19 -18.53 2.73
CA GLY A 245 -3.50 -18.11 1.36
C GLY A 245 -4.25 -16.77 1.24
N VAL A 246 -4.39 -16.29 0.00
CA VAL A 246 -4.98 -14.97 -0.33
C VAL A 246 -6.44 -14.88 0.12
N TYR A 247 -7.17 -15.98 0.06
CA TYR A 247 -8.56 -16.09 0.48
C TYR A 247 -8.68 -17.18 1.55
N ALA A 248 -9.60 -16.99 2.50
CA ALA A 248 -9.95 -18.06 3.43
C ALA A 248 -10.50 -19.27 2.65
N PRO A 249 -10.26 -20.51 3.10
CA PRO A 249 -10.99 -21.64 2.57
C PRO A 249 -12.50 -21.37 2.74
N PRO A 250 -13.35 -21.77 1.79
CA PRO A 250 -14.79 -21.67 1.95
C PRO A 250 -15.18 -22.25 3.31
N LEU A 251 -15.99 -21.52 4.08
CA LEU A 251 -16.64 -22.11 5.25
C LEU A 251 -17.39 -23.34 4.73
N SER A 252 -16.94 -24.53 5.09
CA SER A 252 -17.79 -25.70 5.03
C SER A 252 -18.97 -25.35 5.93
N GLU A 253 -20.14 -25.13 5.33
CA GLU A 253 -21.37 -25.00 6.11
C GLU A 253 -21.43 -26.16 7.10
N PRO A 254 -21.78 -25.92 8.36
CA PRO A 254 -22.01 -27.01 9.28
C PRO A 254 -23.13 -27.84 8.65
N ASN A 255 -22.82 -29.05 8.20
CA ASN A 255 -23.85 -30.02 7.84
C ASN A 255 -24.79 -30.10 9.02
N ASP A 256 -26.05 -29.70 8.82
CA ASP A 256 -27.15 -30.01 9.71
C ASP A 256 -27.29 -31.54 9.73
N GLU A 257 -26.45 -32.22 10.51
CA GLU A 257 -26.63 -33.62 10.85
C GLU A 257 -27.75 -33.72 11.88
N THR A 258 -28.97 -33.56 11.40
CA THR A 258 -30.15 -34.07 12.10
C THR A 258 -31.07 -34.76 11.11
N GLN A 259 -30.85 -36.04 10.83
CA GLN A 259 -31.86 -37.09 11.03
C GLN A 259 -31.34 -38.49 10.68
N ARG A 260 -31.65 -39.43 11.58
CA ARG A 260 -31.42 -40.87 11.55
C ARG A 260 -32.12 -41.53 10.36
N ASN A 261 -31.50 -42.56 9.76
CA ASN A 261 -31.90 -43.96 9.94
C ASN A 261 -31.02 -44.94 9.13
N ASP A 262 -30.97 -46.14 9.69
CA ASP A 262 -30.24 -47.36 9.35
C ASP A 262 -30.36 -47.87 7.89
N ASP A 263 -29.29 -48.42 7.31
CA ASP A 263 -29.16 -49.88 7.04
C ASP A 263 -27.93 -50.23 6.16
N ALA A 264 -27.56 -51.51 6.21
CA ALA A 264 -26.24 -52.09 5.98
C ALA A 264 -25.76 -52.32 4.53
N ASN A 265 -24.44 -52.61 4.46
CA ASN A 265 -23.65 -53.38 3.46
C ASN A 265 -23.05 -52.68 2.22
N GLY A 266 -21.72 -52.83 2.11
CA GLY A 266 -21.01 -52.99 0.83
C GLY A 266 -19.94 -51.96 0.50
N LEU A 267 -18.66 -52.31 0.68
CA LEU A 267 -17.57 -51.82 -0.19
C LEU A 267 -17.62 -52.64 -1.51
N PRO A 268 -17.23 -52.13 -2.71
CA PRO A 268 -15.99 -51.36 -2.89
C PRO A 268 -15.94 -50.27 -4.01
N LEU A 269 -14.88 -49.44 -3.94
CA LEU A 269 -14.07 -48.82 -5.00
C LEU A 269 -14.68 -47.93 -6.13
N SER A 270 -14.01 -46.78 -6.26
CA SER A 270 -13.68 -46.00 -7.48
C SER A 270 -14.53 -44.78 -7.86
N ASP A 271 -13.77 -43.69 -7.97
CA ASP A 271 -13.77 -42.63 -8.97
C ASP A 271 -14.70 -41.41 -8.90
N ALA A 272 -14.08 -40.30 -9.31
CA ALA A 272 -14.64 -39.01 -9.66
C ALA A 272 -15.18 -38.12 -8.51
N SER A 273 -14.26 -37.56 -7.70
CA SER A 273 -14.53 -36.28 -7.02
C SER A 273 -14.49 -35.13 -8.04
N THR A 274 -15.54 -35.01 -8.84
CA THR A 274 -15.91 -33.79 -9.55
C THR A 274 -16.50 -32.83 -8.51
N ASN A 275 -15.65 -32.27 -7.65
CA ASN A 275 -16.08 -31.18 -6.78
C ASN A 275 -16.14 -29.92 -7.64
N GLY A 276 -17.36 -29.50 -7.93
CA GLY A 276 -17.67 -28.22 -8.55
C GLY A 276 -16.97 -27.12 -7.77
N ILE A 277 -15.99 -26.50 -8.43
CA ILE A 277 -15.42 -25.24 -7.98
C ILE A 277 -16.57 -24.24 -8.03
N ILE A 278 -17.19 -23.96 -6.88
CA ILE A 278 -18.03 -22.78 -6.73
C ILE A 278 -17.07 -21.61 -6.91
N LYS A 279 -17.09 -21.04 -8.12
CA LYS A 279 -16.34 -19.86 -8.49
C LYS A 279 -16.98 -18.71 -7.70
N GLN A 280 -16.45 -18.39 -6.52
CA GLN A 280 -16.89 -17.21 -5.78
C GLN A 280 -16.70 -16.00 -6.69
N ASP A 281 -17.81 -15.35 -7.01
CA ASP A 281 -17.85 -14.25 -7.95
C ASP A 281 -17.49 -12.97 -7.20
N PHE A 282 -16.19 -12.70 -7.05
CA PHE A 282 -15.65 -11.43 -6.52
C PHE A 282 -15.78 -10.30 -7.57
N SER A 283 -16.95 -10.19 -8.20
CA SER A 283 -17.22 -9.25 -9.29
C SER A 283 -17.13 -7.78 -8.85
N THR A 284 -17.26 -7.54 -7.54
CA THR A 284 -17.21 -6.25 -6.86
C THR A 284 -15.95 -6.17 -5.98
N PHE A 285 -15.11 -5.15 -6.23
CA PHE A 285 -13.89 -4.86 -5.46
C PHE A 285 -14.14 -4.77 -3.95
N LEU A 286 -15.36 -4.41 -3.55
CA LEU A 286 -15.77 -4.14 -2.18
C LEU A 286 -16.10 -5.41 -1.36
N ASP A 287 -16.38 -6.53 -2.03
CA ASP A 287 -16.73 -7.80 -1.37
C ASP A 287 -15.49 -8.70 -1.15
N ASP A 288 -14.30 -8.12 -1.23
CA ASP A 288 -13.04 -8.85 -1.02
C ASP A 288 -12.88 -9.17 0.48
N PRO A 289 -12.87 -10.48 0.87
CA PRO A 289 -12.74 -10.87 2.28
C PRO A 289 -11.47 -10.34 2.94
N MET A 290 -10.40 -10.08 2.17
CA MET A 290 -9.18 -9.43 2.69
C MET A 290 -9.41 -7.97 3.09
N LEU A 291 -10.30 -7.25 2.39
CA LEU A 291 -10.63 -5.87 2.73
C LEU A 291 -11.57 -5.83 3.95
N ILE A 292 -12.55 -6.72 4.03
CA ILE A 292 -13.49 -6.82 5.16
C ILE A 292 -12.75 -7.10 6.47
N GLU A 293 -11.82 -8.06 6.47
CA GLU A 293 -11.04 -8.41 7.67
C GLU A 293 -10.25 -7.22 8.22
N PHE A 294 -9.71 -6.37 7.34
CA PHE A 294 -8.99 -5.16 7.71
C PHE A 294 -9.88 -3.95 7.89
N GLY A 295 -11.21 -4.08 7.92
CA GLY A 295 -12.13 -2.94 8.05
C GLY A 295 -12.02 -1.94 6.89
N TRP A 296 -11.50 -2.37 5.74
CA TRP A 296 -11.36 -1.59 4.50
C TRP A 296 -12.54 -1.80 3.55
N SER A 297 -13.52 -2.63 3.90
CA SER A 297 -14.81 -2.61 3.23
C SER A 297 -15.41 -1.22 3.42
N ILE A 298 -15.35 -0.43 2.36
CA ILE A 298 -16.18 0.77 2.25
C ILE A 298 -17.60 0.23 2.09
N GLY A 299 -18.29 -0.03 3.19
CA GLY A 299 -19.71 -0.27 3.16
C GLY A 299 -20.42 0.98 2.64
N ASP A 300 -21.60 0.80 2.05
CA ASP A 300 -22.47 1.89 1.58
C ASP A 300 -22.80 2.92 2.70
N ASP A 301 -22.54 2.58 3.96
CA ASP A 301 -22.77 3.40 5.13
C ASP A 301 -21.78 4.57 5.33
N ILE A 302 -20.64 4.62 4.63
CA ILE A 302 -19.76 5.81 4.69
C ILE A 302 -20.38 6.99 3.91
N PHE A 303 -21.29 6.71 2.95
CA PHE A 303 -21.94 7.71 2.10
C PHE A 303 -23.47 7.61 2.07
N SER A 304 -24.14 7.28 3.18
CA SER A 304 -25.61 7.30 3.27
C SER A 304 -26.10 7.78 4.66
N PRO A 305 -27.25 8.45 4.83
CA PRO A 305 -27.96 9.45 4.02
C PRO A 305 -27.79 10.86 4.63
N ALA A 306 -26.70 11.16 5.35
CA ALA A 306 -26.50 12.49 5.93
C ALA A 306 -26.43 13.63 4.88
N TRP A 307 -26.22 13.27 3.60
CA TRP A 307 -26.28 14.16 2.45
C TRP A 307 -27.52 13.91 1.55
N ALA A 308 -28.35 12.92 1.86
CA ALA A 308 -29.57 12.61 1.11
C ALA A 308 -30.84 13.16 1.78
N ASP A 309 -30.80 13.51 3.06
CA ASP A 309 -31.89 14.23 3.73
C ASP A 309 -31.66 15.75 3.71
N ALA A 310 -31.71 16.30 2.49
CA ALA A 310 -32.14 17.69 2.28
C ALA A 310 -33.59 17.67 1.78
N THR A 311 -34.49 17.07 2.56
CA THR A 311 -35.90 17.44 2.49
C THR A 311 -36.04 18.81 3.12
N ILE A 312 -36.10 19.82 2.24
CA ILE A 312 -36.53 21.18 2.54
C ILE A 312 -37.90 21.07 3.21
N ALA A 313 -37.95 21.22 4.53
CA ALA A 313 -39.19 21.51 5.24
C ALA A 313 -39.50 23.00 5.01
N PRO A 314 -40.64 23.36 4.40
CA PRO A 314 -41.01 24.75 4.29
C PRO A 314 -41.61 25.18 5.63
N LEU A 315 -41.06 26.24 6.23
CA LEU A 315 -41.78 27.30 6.94
C LEU A 315 -40.83 28.49 7.16
#